data_AF-A0A849UH94-F1
#
_entry.id   AF-A0A849UH94-F1
#
_cell.length_a   1.000
_cell.length_b   1.000
_cell.length_c   1.000
_cell.angle_alpha   90.00
_cell.angle_beta   90.00
_cell.angle_gamma   90.00
#
_symmetry.space_group_name_H-M   'P 1'
#
loop_
_entity.id
_entity.type
_entity.pdbx_description
1 polymer ?
#
loop_
_entity_poly.entity_id
_entity_poly.type
_entity_poly.pdbx_seq_one_letter_code
_entity_poly.pdbx_strand_id
1 'polypeptide(L)'
;MKNFKSILILMGLVFAGNASAKVYTYDFTEKISGSGPKEVSFATMLFDDDIGKFTLTISDQFSTLFHSTSAFVGALAFQYDGKGPYPAVTDVVEGGGVTKVTTSTKGSNDFDFRFVFGSRNNRLTSGETVSWFSEDYTRNIGSEHGRIKPFRIAGFDVENFDEGALRVQGLKSGKSGWYEMAEVTPVPEAQSYGMLLLGLVFMGFIARRRVGL
;
A
#
# COMPACT_ATOMS: atom_id res chain seq x y z
N MET A 1 -25.55 59.49 -14.85
CA MET A 1 -24.36 59.45 -13.97
C MET A 1 -24.80 59.09 -12.57
N LYS A 2 -24.00 58.26 -11.87
CA LYS A 2 -24.24 57.59 -10.56
C LYS A 2 -24.84 56.17 -10.72
N ASN A 3 -24.28 55.04 -10.29
CA ASN A 3 -23.05 54.71 -9.54
C ASN A 3 -22.69 53.23 -9.86
N PHE A 4 -21.43 52.94 -10.17
CA PHE A 4 -20.81 51.61 -10.01
C PHE A 4 -20.87 51.23 -8.53
N LYS A 5 -21.33 50.02 -8.19
CA LYS A 5 -20.99 49.33 -6.93
C LYS A 5 -21.34 47.84 -6.96
N SER A 6 -20.28 47.04 -6.89
CA SER A 6 -20.18 45.75 -6.19
C SER A 6 -20.70 44.48 -6.88
N ILE A 7 -19.81 43.91 -7.69
CA ILE A 7 -19.66 42.45 -7.84
C ILE A 7 -19.34 41.87 -6.45
N LEU A 8 -20.13 40.92 -5.97
CA LEU A 8 -19.70 39.99 -4.93
C LEU A 8 -19.94 38.56 -5.42
N ILE A 9 -18.86 37.95 -5.88
CA ILE A 9 -18.76 36.52 -6.17
C ILE A 9 -18.88 35.78 -4.84
N LEU A 10 -19.96 35.03 -4.64
CA LEU A 10 -20.04 34.04 -3.58
C LEU A 10 -19.80 32.65 -4.20
N MET A 11 -18.54 32.37 -4.54
CA MET A 11 -18.05 30.99 -4.70
C MET A 11 -17.98 30.38 -3.30
N GLY A 12 -19.11 29.83 -2.85
CA GLY A 12 -19.11 28.89 -1.73
C GLY A 12 -18.49 27.59 -2.20
N LEU A 13 -17.15 27.47 -2.15
CA LEU A 13 -16.52 26.17 -2.15
C LEU A 13 -16.90 25.48 -0.85
N VAL A 14 -17.93 24.63 -0.92
CA VAL A 14 -18.15 23.59 0.07
C VAL A 14 -17.01 22.59 -0.11
N PHE A 15 -15.89 22.80 0.58
CA PHE A 15 -14.96 21.71 0.86
C PHE A 15 -15.65 20.83 1.91
N ALA A 16 -16.52 19.94 1.45
CA ALA A 16 -16.82 18.74 2.20
C ALA A 16 -15.49 17.96 2.27
N GLY A 17 -14.81 18.06 3.41
CA GLY A 17 -13.67 17.23 3.72
C GLY A 17 -14.15 15.79 3.81
N ASN A 18 -14.16 15.09 2.68
CA ASN A 18 -14.11 13.65 2.70
C ASN A 18 -12.78 13.31 3.36
N ALA A 19 -12.82 12.66 4.53
CA ALA A 19 -11.67 11.90 5.00
C ALA A 19 -11.35 10.93 3.86
N SER A 20 -10.27 11.19 3.12
CA SER A 20 -9.83 10.30 2.06
C SER A 20 -9.29 9.06 2.75
N ALA A 21 -9.81 7.88 2.38
CA ALA A 21 -9.22 6.61 2.80
C ALA A 21 -7.74 6.61 2.42
N LYS A 22 -6.86 6.20 3.35
CA LYS A 22 -5.42 6.21 3.09
C LYS A 22 -5.05 4.88 2.46
N VAL A 23 -4.95 4.90 1.13
CA VAL A 23 -4.46 3.76 0.36
C VAL A 23 -2.95 3.83 0.27
N TYR A 24 -2.27 2.87 0.87
CA TYR A 24 -0.83 2.71 0.77
C TYR A 24 -0.50 1.88 -0.46
N THR A 25 0.51 2.31 -1.22
CA THR A 25 0.97 1.63 -2.43
C THR A 25 2.39 1.15 -2.22
N TYR A 26 2.65 -0.11 -2.53
CA TYR A 26 3.97 -0.71 -2.41
C TYR A 26 4.35 -1.40 -3.71
N ASP A 27 5.60 -1.26 -4.12
CA ASP A 27 6.17 -1.99 -5.25
C ASP A 27 7.18 -3.03 -4.76
N PHE A 28 7.41 -4.06 -5.58
CA PHE A 28 8.41 -5.08 -5.32
C PHE A 28 9.53 -4.97 -6.35
N THR A 29 10.69 -4.44 -5.95
CA THR A 29 11.72 -3.94 -6.88
C THR A 29 13.09 -4.59 -6.74
N GLU A 30 13.49 -5.03 -5.54
CA GLU A 30 14.83 -5.57 -5.29
C GLU A 30 14.77 -6.98 -4.67
N LYS A 31 15.65 -7.88 -5.14
CA LYS A 31 15.77 -9.23 -4.60
C LYS A 31 16.65 -9.24 -3.36
N ILE A 32 16.09 -9.63 -2.23
CA ILE A 32 16.80 -9.75 -0.95
C ILE A 32 17.39 -11.15 -0.71
N SER A 33 16.81 -12.20 -1.30
CA SER A 33 17.38 -13.55 -1.19
C SER A 33 16.94 -14.49 -2.30
N GLY A 34 17.71 -15.58 -2.51
CA GLY A 34 17.39 -16.63 -3.46
C GLY A 34 17.72 -16.32 -4.92
N SER A 35 16.91 -16.86 -5.84
CA SER A 35 17.15 -16.82 -7.30
C SER A 35 16.28 -15.77 -8.01
N GLY A 36 16.60 -15.49 -9.26
CA GLY A 36 15.91 -14.49 -10.09
C GLY A 36 16.73 -13.20 -10.29
N PRO A 37 16.19 -12.22 -11.04
CA PRO A 37 16.82 -10.91 -11.27
C PRO A 37 17.11 -10.20 -9.95
N LYS A 38 18.17 -9.38 -9.92
CA LYS A 38 18.52 -8.57 -8.74
C LYS A 38 17.56 -7.39 -8.57
N GLU A 39 17.32 -6.65 -9.64
CA GLU A 39 16.43 -5.49 -9.68
C GLU A 39 15.36 -5.74 -10.75
N VAL A 40 14.09 -5.66 -10.36
CA VAL A 40 12.93 -5.91 -11.21
C VAL A 40 11.68 -5.37 -10.52
N SER A 41 10.91 -4.49 -11.17
CA SER A 41 9.55 -4.14 -10.74
C SER A 41 8.55 -5.05 -11.43
N PHE A 42 7.81 -5.86 -10.68
CA PHE A 42 6.93 -6.88 -11.25
C PHE A 42 5.59 -7.02 -10.54
N ALA A 43 5.38 -6.36 -9.42
CA ALA A 43 4.14 -6.41 -8.68
C ALA A 43 3.93 -5.11 -7.91
N THR A 44 2.67 -4.78 -7.71
CA THR A 44 2.22 -3.66 -6.88
C THR A 44 1.20 -4.18 -5.88
N MET A 45 1.36 -3.80 -4.61
CA MET A 45 0.39 -4.05 -3.56
C MET A 45 -0.28 -2.73 -3.16
N LEU A 46 -1.61 -2.74 -3.09
CA LEU A 46 -2.39 -1.71 -2.45
C LEU A 46 -2.89 -2.22 -1.11
N PHE A 47 -2.76 -1.40 -0.08
CA PHE A 47 -3.38 -1.62 1.23
C PHE A 47 -4.33 -0.47 1.54
N ASP A 48 -5.62 -0.79 1.61
CA ASP A 48 -6.67 0.11 2.05
C ASP A 48 -6.86 -0.07 3.56
N ASP A 49 -6.35 0.89 4.33
CA ASP A 49 -6.34 0.82 5.78
C ASP A 49 -7.74 0.99 6.39
N ASP A 50 -8.66 1.62 5.69
CA ASP A 50 -10.00 1.91 6.17
C ASP A 50 -10.89 0.66 6.20
N ILE A 51 -10.61 -0.32 5.34
CA ILE A 51 -11.38 -1.59 5.27
C ILE A 51 -10.50 -2.84 5.48
N GLY A 52 -9.20 -2.66 5.75
CA GLY A 52 -8.27 -3.77 5.95
C GLY A 52 -8.13 -4.66 4.70
N LYS A 53 -8.17 -4.06 3.51
CA LYS A 53 -8.14 -4.77 2.23
C LYS A 53 -6.77 -4.68 1.57
N PHE A 54 -6.22 -5.84 1.24
CA PHE A 54 -5.04 -5.97 0.40
C PHE A 54 -5.45 -6.23 -1.04
N THR A 55 -4.74 -5.64 -1.99
CA THR A 55 -4.87 -5.94 -3.42
C THR A 55 -3.49 -6.08 -4.01
N LEU A 56 -3.15 -7.28 -4.50
CA LEU A 56 -1.86 -7.57 -5.13
C LEU A 56 -2.09 -7.75 -6.63
N THR A 57 -1.35 -6.96 -7.42
CA THR A 57 -1.38 -6.99 -8.89
C THR A 57 -0.02 -7.39 -9.41
N ILE A 58 0.03 -8.38 -10.31
CA ILE A 58 1.24 -8.84 -10.98
C ILE A 58 1.33 -8.23 -12.37
N SER A 59 2.51 -7.73 -12.74
CA SER A 59 2.78 -7.17 -14.06
C SER A 59 2.52 -8.20 -15.18
N ASP A 60 1.96 -7.73 -16.30
CA ASP A 60 1.83 -8.53 -17.53
C ASP A 60 3.19 -9.03 -18.06
N GLN A 61 4.28 -8.34 -17.70
CA GLN A 61 5.64 -8.70 -18.11
C GLN A 61 6.30 -9.73 -17.19
N PHE A 62 5.62 -10.19 -16.13
CA PHE A 62 6.21 -11.05 -15.09
C PHE A 62 6.96 -12.27 -15.64
N SER A 63 6.33 -13.09 -16.48
CA SER A 63 6.99 -14.27 -17.05
C SER A 63 8.25 -13.94 -17.88
N THR A 64 8.23 -12.80 -18.58
CA THR A 64 9.36 -12.25 -19.35
C THR A 64 10.47 -11.80 -18.41
N LEU A 65 10.15 -10.97 -17.41
CA LEU A 65 11.11 -10.41 -16.45
C LEU A 65 11.86 -11.50 -15.66
N PHE A 66 11.17 -12.60 -15.33
CA PHE A 66 11.76 -13.73 -14.62
C PHE A 66 12.35 -14.81 -15.53
N HIS A 67 12.27 -14.63 -16.86
CA HIS A 67 12.69 -15.59 -17.87
C HIS A 67 12.15 -17.02 -17.59
N SER A 68 10.90 -17.13 -17.15
CA SER A 68 10.30 -18.39 -16.73
C SER A 68 8.78 -18.37 -16.86
N THR A 69 8.24 -19.29 -17.65
CA THR A 69 6.79 -19.51 -17.79
C THR A 69 6.20 -20.28 -16.62
N SER A 70 7.03 -20.96 -15.83
CA SER A 70 6.62 -21.64 -14.61
C SER A 70 6.71 -20.74 -13.38
N ALA A 71 7.16 -19.50 -13.52
CA ALA A 71 7.25 -18.58 -12.41
C ALA A 71 5.85 -18.21 -11.90
N PHE A 72 5.72 -18.04 -10.59
CA PHE A 72 4.50 -17.58 -9.95
C PHE A 72 4.79 -16.90 -8.61
N VAL A 73 3.91 -16.03 -8.19
CA VAL A 73 3.93 -15.46 -6.84
C VAL A 73 3.17 -16.39 -5.90
N GLY A 74 3.83 -16.76 -4.81
CA GLY A 74 3.29 -17.77 -3.90
C GLY A 74 3.06 -17.33 -2.47
N ALA A 75 3.69 -16.25 -2.01
CA ALA A 75 3.45 -15.73 -0.67
C ALA A 75 3.85 -14.27 -0.57
N LEU A 76 3.17 -13.53 0.30
CA LEU A 76 3.57 -12.23 0.81
C LEU A 76 3.92 -12.42 2.28
N ALA A 77 5.08 -11.93 2.70
CA ALA A 77 5.61 -12.08 4.05
C ALA A 77 5.87 -10.72 4.69
N PHE A 78 5.80 -10.69 6.01
CA PHE A 78 6.06 -9.49 6.82
C PHE A 78 6.81 -9.88 8.09
N GLN A 79 7.65 -8.97 8.60
CA GLN A 79 8.17 -9.06 9.97
C GLN A 79 7.05 -8.77 10.97
N TYR A 80 7.02 -9.53 12.07
CA TYR A 80 5.99 -9.42 13.08
C TYR A 80 6.60 -8.98 14.41
N ASP A 81 6.06 -7.93 15.02
CA ASP A 81 6.61 -7.39 16.27
C ASP A 81 6.38 -8.29 17.50
N GLY A 82 5.68 -9.41 17.32
CA GLY A 82 5.37 -10.40 18.35
C GLY A 82 4.20 -10.01 19.26
N LYS A 83 3.49 -8.90 19.00
CA LYS A 83 2.44 -8.37 19.88
C LYS A 83 1.05 -8.56 19.30
N GLY A 84 0.33 -9.56 19.79
CA GLY A 84 -1.07 -9.81 19.43
C GLY A 84 -1.27 -11.16 18.74
N PRO A 85 -2.50 -11.44 18.26
CA PRO A 85 -2.75 -12.56 17.37
C PRO A 85 -2.22 -12.26 15.97
N TYR A 86 -1.83 -13.28 15.20
CA TYR A 86 -1.55 -13.06 13.78
C TYR A 86 -2.83 -12.69 13.03
N PRO A 87 -2.76 -11.81 12.02
CA PRO A 87 -3.90 -11.49 11.19
C PRO A 87 -4.46 -12.76 10.53
N ALA A 88 -5.77 -12.94 10.58
CA ALA A 88 -6.45 -13.99 9.82
C ALA A 88 -7.00 -13.43 8.50
N VAL A 89 -7.39 -14.29 7.57
CA VAL A 89 -8.05 -13.87 6.31
C VAL A 89 -9.55 -14.07 6.48
N THR A 90 -10.33 -13.01 6.34
CA THR A 90 -11.79 -13.05 6.49
C THR A 90 -12.51 -13.34 5.18
N ASP A 91 -12.00 -12.77 4.08
CA ASP A 91 -12.59 -12.94 2.76
C ASP A 91 -11.54 -12.77 1.65
N VAL A 92 -11.81 -13.35 0.49
CA VAL A 92 -10.95 -13.35 -0.68
C VAL A 92 -11.78 -12.97 -1.90
N VAL A 93 -11.41 -11.87 -2.55
CA VAL A 93 -11.91 -11.58 -3.90
C VAL A 93 -11.03 -12.35 -4.86
N GLU A 94 -11.57 -13.47 -5.33
CA GLU A 94 -10.85 -14.37 -6.22
C GLU A 94 -10.37 -13.65 -7.48
N GLY A 95 -9.17 -14.00 -7.92
CA GLY A 95 -8.61 -13.46 -9.14
C GLY A 95 -7.29 -14.12 -9.46
N GLY A 96 -7.00 -14.21 -10.77
CA GLY A 96 -5.69 -14.64 -11.22
C GLY A 96 -5.29 -16.04 -10.74
N GLY A 97 -6.21 -17.01 -10.83
CA GLY A 97 -6.00 -18.36 -10.33
C GLY A 97 -6.06 -18.52 -8.81
N VAL A 98 -6.07 -17.42 -8.03
CA VAL A 98 -6.17 -17.48 -6.57
C VAL A 98 -7.63 -17.48 -6.11
N THR A 99 -8.04 -18.58 -5.50
CA THR A 99 -9.35 -18.84 -4.89
C THR A 99 -9.29 -18.85 -3.35
N LYS A 100 -8.09 -18.88 -2.78
CA LYS A 100 -7.90 -18.89 -1.32
C LYS A 100 -6.62 -18.18 -0.91
N VAL A 101 -6.67 -17.41 0.16
CA VAL A 101 -5.48 -16.90 0.86
C VAL A 101 -5.48 -17.49 2.26
N THR A 102 -4.37 -18.11 2.64
CA THR A 102 -4.19 -18.68 3.99
C THR A 102 -3.04 -17.99 4.70
N THR A 103 -2.99 -18.10 6.02
CA THR A 103 -1.89 -17.52 6.80
C THR A 103 -0.97 -18.61 7.34
N SER A 104 0.31 -18.29 7.51
CA SER A 104 1.30 -19.19 8.08
C SER A 104 2.27 -18.43 8.99
N THR A 105 2.53 -18.99 10.16
CA THR A 105 3.31 -18.36 11.25
C THR A 105 4.73 -18.91 11.40
N LYS A 106 5.21 -19.59 10.36
CA LYS A 106 6.62 -20.02 10.28
C LYS A 106 6.99 -20.33 8.84
N GLY A 107 8.11 -19.78 8.38
CA GLY A 107 8.80 -20.24 7.19
C GLY A 107 10.15 -19.56 7.04
N SER A 108 11.15 -20.28 6.54
CA SER A 108 12.55 -19.85 6.38
C SER A 108 12.74 -18.44 5.84
N ASN A 109 13.78 -17.74 6.33
CA ASN A 109 14.29 -16.41 5.93
C ASN A 109 13.66 -15.22 6.67
N ASP A 110 13.82 -15.15 8.00
CA ASP A 110 13.66 -13.92 8.82
C ASP A 110 12.28 -13.24 8.89
N PHE A 111 11.25 -13.75 8.18
CA PHE A 111 9.87 -13.27 8.29
C PHE A 111 9.02 -14.13 9.21
N ASP A 112 8.32 -13.48 10.13
CA ASP A 112 7.51 -14.14 11.16
C ASP A 112 6.09 -14.52 10.69
N PHE A 113 5.57 -13.85 9.66
CA PHE A 113 4.20 -14.03 9.17
C PHE A 113 4.11 -14.01 7.66
N ARG A 114 3.13 -14.76 7.10
CA ARG A 114 2.89 -14.85 5.67
C ARG A 114 1.41 -14.97 5.32
N PHE A 115 0.98 -14.25 4.29
CA PHE A 115 -0.13 -14.63 3.43
C PHE A 115 0.38 -15.56 2.34
N VAL A 116 -0.28 -16.71 2.20
CA VAL A 116 0.09 -17.78 1.27
C VAL A 116 -1.03 -17.91 0.25
N PHE A 117 -0.66 -17.64 -1.00
CA PHE A 117 -1.50 -17.82 -2.18
C PHE A 117 -1.18 -19.17 -2.84
N GLY A 118 0.11 -19.50 -2.91
CA GLY A 118 0.72 -20.55 -3.72
C GLY A 118 0.56 -21.98 -3.20
N SER A 119 -0.49 -22.70 -3.62
CA SER A 119 -0.46 -24.17 -3.63
C SER A 119 -1.30 -24.75 -4.79
N ARG A 120 -0.77 -25.74 -5.51
CA ARG A 120 -1.44 -26.36 -6.68
C ARG A 120 -1.86 -25.32 -7.73
N ASN A 121 -3.14 -25.16 -8.05
CA ASN A 121 -3.65 -24.21 -9.05
C ASN A 121 -3.87 -22.79 -8.49
N ASN A 122 -3.70 -22.62 -7.18
CA ASN A 122 -3.87 -21.35 -6.48
C ASN A 122 -2.55 -20.57 -6.59
N ARG A 123 -2.33 -19.81 -7.67
CA ARG A 123 -1.05 -19.13 -7.96
C ARG A 123 -1.32 -17.88 -8.77
N LEU A 124 -0.59 -16.79 -8.50
CA LEU A 124 -0.60 -15.59 -9.33
C LEU A 124 0.54 -15.63 -10.34
N THR A 125 0.23 -15.30 -11.58
CA THR A 125 1.11 -15.26 -12.74
C THR A 125 0.94 -13.92 -13.47
N SER A 126 1.44 -13.79 -14.70
CA SER A 126 1.47 -12.50 -15.41
C SER A 126 0.08 -11.88 -15.58
N GLY A 127 -0.06 -10.61 -15.21
CA GLY A 127 -1.31 -9.84 -15.39
C GLY A 127 -2.40 -10.15 -14.38
N GLU A 128 -2.13 -11.01 -13.41
CA GLU A 128 -3.12 -11.51 -12.47
C GLU A 128 -3.20 -10.63 -11.22
N THR A 129 -4.42 -10.53 -10.67
CA THR A 129 -4.72 -9.74 -9.47
C THR A 129 -5.51 -10.56 -8.48
N VAL A 130 -5.24 -10.41 -7.20
CA VAL A 130 -6.09 -10.93 -6.10
C VAL A 130 -6.26 -9.87 -5.04
N SER A 131 -7.43 -9.86 -4.39
CA SER A 131 -7.63 -9.10 -3.16
C SER A 131 -8.06 -10.00 -2.03
N TRP A 132 -7.69 -9.65 -0.80
CA TRP A 132 -8.19 -10.32 0.40
C TRP A 132 -8.34 -9.33 1.54
N PHE A 133 -9.18 -9.71 2.49
CA PHE A 133 -9.46 -8.94 3.70
C PHE A 133 -8.82 -9.62 4.90
N SER A 134 -8.30 -8.83 5.82
CA SER A 134 -7.70 -9.33 7.05
C SER A 134 -8.66 -9.18 8.24
N GLU A 135 -8.72 -10.21 9.10
CA GLU A 135 -9.41 -10.16 10.39
C GLU A 135 -8.65 -9.25 11.37
N ASP A 136 -9.34 -8.79 12.41
CA ASP A 136 -8.88 -7.82 13.40
C ASP A 136 -8.63 -6.39 12.86
N TYR A 137 -9.54 -5.93 11.99
CA TYR A 137 -9.86 -4.51 11.87
C TYR A 137 -10.47 -4.01 13.19
N THR A 138 -9.63 -3.73 14.18
CA THR A 138 -10.04 -2.92 15.32
C THR A 138 -9.62 -1.49 15.06
N ARG A 139 -10.59 -0.62 14.77
CA ARG A 139 -10.49 0.84 14.99
C ARG A 139 -10.34 1.10 16.49
N ASN A 140 -9.28 0.61 17.11
CA ASN A 140 -8.90 1.07 18.44
C ASN A 140 -8.21 2.42 18.26
N ILE A 141 -9.01 3.47 18.02
CA ILE A 141 -8.66 4.84 18.36
C ILE A 141 -8.68 4.94 19.90
N GLY A 142 -7.80 4.17 20.54
CA GLY A 142 -7.55 4.25 21.97
C GLY A 142 -6.51 5.34 22.17
N SER A 143 -6.98 6.56 22.43
CA SER A 143 -6.10 7.64 22.86
C SER A 143 -5.56 7.32 24.26
N GLU A 144 -4.33 6.84 24.35
CA GLU A 144 -3.53 7.09 25.54
C GLU A 144 -2.83 8.43 25.33
N HIS A 145 -3.12 9.41 26.18
CA HIS A 145 -2.49 10.73 26.20
C HIS A 145 -2.72 11.63 24.97
N GLY A 146 -3.86 11.51 24.28
CA GLY A 146 -4.23 12.44 23.21
C GLY A 146 -3.42 12.31 21.91
N ARG A 147 -2.69 11.21 21.74
CA ARG A 147 -2.05 10.83 20.46
C ARG A 147 -2.90 9.78 19.75
N ILE A 148 -3.17 10.00 18.47
CA ILE A 148 -3.73 8.98 17.57
C ILE A 148 -2.66 7.89 17.47
N LYS A 149 -2.96 6.67 17.92
CA LYS A 149 -2.04 5.52 17.72
C LYS A 149 -2.04 5.18 16.22
N PRO A 150 -0.89 4.89 15.61
CA PRO A 150 -0.86 4.41 14.24
C PRO A 150 -1.69 3.13 14.13
N PHE A 151 -2.34 3.00 12.98
CA PHE A 151 -3.21 1.88 12.65
C PHE A 151 -2.43 0.55 12.78
N ARG A 152 -3.04 -0.44 13.43
CA ARG A 152 -2.44 -1.76 13.65
C ARG A 152 -3.36 -2.86 13.16
N ILE A 153 -2.90 -3.68 12.22
CA ILE A 153 -3.52 -4.96 11.94
C ILE A 153 -2.92 -5.94 12.94
N ALA A 154 -3.64 -6.31 14.01
CA ALA A 154 -3.26 -7.39 14.92
C ALA A 154 -1.74 -7.55 15.17
N GLY A 155 -1.06 -6.51 15.66
CA GLY A 155 0.39 -6.52 15.94
C GLY A 155 1.31 -6.02 14.82
N PHE A 156 0.81 -5.76 13.62
CA PHE A 156 1.55 -5.04 12.58
C PHE A 156 1.40 -3.55 12.76
N ASP A 157 2.51 -2.83 12.96
CA ASP A 157 2.50 -1.37 12.86
C ASP A 157 2.52 -1.00 11.38
N VAL A 158 1.48 -0.32 10.88
CA VAL A 158 1.41 0.05 9.45
C VAL A 158 2.44 1.10 9.06
N GLU A 159 3.00 1.81 10.04
CA GLU A 159 4.18 2.65 9.83
C GLU A 159 5.47 1.85 9.58
N ASN A 160 5.48 0.54 9.84
CA ASN A 160 6.61 -0.37 9.60
C ASN A 160 6.29 -1.44 8.54
N PHE A 161 5.30 -1.20 7.67
CA PHE A 161 4.97 -2.16 6.63
C PHE A 161 6.16 -2.42 5.69
N ASP A 162 7.11 -1.50 5.56
CA ASP A 162 8.34 -1.59 4.75
C ASP A 162 9.17 -2.86 4.97
N GLU A 163 8.97 -3.59 6.07
CA GLU A 163 9.64 -4.87 6.34
C GLU A 163 8.87 -6.07 5.75
N GLY A 164 8.36 -5.90 4.52
CA GLY A 164 7.64 -6.91 3.77
C GLY A 164 8.45 -7.51 2.62
N ALA A 165 8.09 -8.71 2.17
CA ALA A 165 8.66 -9.30 0.97
C ALA A 165 7.70 -10.25 0.24
N LEU A 166 7.79 -10.25 -1.09
CA LEU A 166 7.03 -11.14 -1.96
C LEU A 166 7.88 -12.31 -2.44
N ARG A 167 7.34 -13.52 -2.32
CA ARG A 167 7.99 -14.75 -2.75
C ARG A 167 7.61 -15.11 -4.17
N VAL A 168 8.62 -15.15 -5.04
CA VAL A 168 8.50 -15.71 -6.39
C VAL A 168 9.04 -17.14 -6.39
N GLN A 169 8.28 -18.08 -6.95
CA GLN A 169 8.59 -19.50 -7.04
C GLN A 169 8.56 -19.97 -8.50
N GLY A 170 8.99 -21.21 -8.75
CA GLY A 170 8.99 -21.76 -10.12
C GLY A 170 10.01 -21.10 -11.04
N LEU A 171 11.09 -20.53 -10.47
CA LEU A 171 12.22 -20.01 -11.21
C LEU A 171 13.08 -21.16 -11.76
N LYS A 172 14.03 -20.85 -12.64
CA LYS A 172 14.91 -21.82 -13.29
C LYS A 172 15.44 -22.88 -12.29
N SER A 173 15.24 -24.16 -12.64
CA SER A 173 15.57 -25.32 -11.79
C SER A 173 14.75 -25.42 -10.49
N GLY A 174 13.49 -24.94 -10.48
CA GLY A 174 12.57 -25.07 -9.35
C GLY A 174 12.90 -24.15 -8.17
N LYS A 175 13.71 -23.12 -8.38
CA LYS A 175 14.18 -22.21 -7.32
C LYS A 175 13.12 -21.15 -6.98
N SER A 176 13.35 -20.44 -5.88
CA SER A 176 12.55 -19.28 -5.45
C SER A 176 13.43 -18.08 -5.11
N GLY A 177 12.84 -16.89 -5.16
CA GLY A 177 13.44 -15.62 -4.73
C GLY A 177 12.48 -14.82 -3.86
N TRP A 178 13.02 -14.00 -2.98
CA TRP A 178 12.28 -13.03 -2.17
C TRP A 178 12.62 -11.63 -2.64
N TYR A 179 11.60 -10.81 -2.81
CA TYR A 179 11.69 -9.45 -3.30
C TYR A 179 11.13 -8.49 -2.26
N GLU A 180 11.93 -7.49 -1.90
CA GLU A 180 11.60 -6.48 -0.91
C GLU A 180 10.40 -5.66 -1.35
N MET A 181 9.58 -5.31 -0.37
CA MET A 181 8.47 -4.40 -0.51
C MET A 181 8.95 -2.99 -0.20
N ALA A 182 8.70 -2.05 -1.11
CA ALA A 182 9.05 -0.64 -0.91
C ALA A 182 7.78 0.21 -1.02
N GLU A 183 7.50 1.04 0.00
CA GLU A 183 6.42 2.00 -0.07
C GLU A 183 6.70 3.03 -1.18
N VAL A 184 5.75 3.15 -2.11
CA VAL A 184 5.73 4.23 -3.08
C VAL A 184 5.18 5.43 -2.34
N THR A 185 6.06 6.34 -1.93
CA THR A 185 5.69 7.53 -1.15
C THR A 185 4.46 8.20 -1.78
N PRO A 186 3.34 8.35 -1.07
CA PRO A 186 2.13 8.89 -1.66
C PRO A 186 2.41 10.30 -2.18
N VAL A 187 2.02 10.54 -3.44
CA VAL A 187 2.00 11.89 -4.00
C VAL A 187 1.08 12.74 -3.10
N PRO A 188 1.51 13.92 -2.63
CA PRO A 188 0.70 14.73 -1.73
C PRO A 188 -0.71 14.93 -2.28
N GLU A 189 -1.72 14.76 -1.45
CA GLU A 189 -3.10 14.91 -1.90
C GLU A 189 -3.35 16.31 -2.49
N ALA A 190 -4.37 16.46 -3.34
CA ALA A 190 -4.78 17.74 -3.89
C ALA A 190 -4.98 18.83 -2.80
N GLN A 191 -5.33 18.42 -1.59
CA GLN A 191 -5.46 19.30 -0.43
C GLN A 191 -4.12 19.88 0.03
N SER A 192 -3.03 19.10 0.00
CA SER A 192 -1.67 19.57 0.29
C SER A 192 -1.20 20.60 -0.73
N TYR A 193 -1.50 20.38 -2.01
CA TYR A 193 -1.27 21.37 -3.05
C TYR A 193 -2.16 22.62 -2.86
N GLY A 194 -3.41 22.45 -2.45
CA GLY A 194 -4.31 23.55 -2.11
C GLY A 194 -3.79 24.40 -0.94
N MET A 195 -3.30 23.77 0.12
CA MET A 195 -2.72 24.44 1.28
C MET A 195 -1.40 25.15 0.95
N LEU A 196 -0.56 24.55 0.10
CA LEU A 196 0.63 25.20 -0.44
C LEU A 196 0.26 26.43 -1.27
N LEU A 197 -0.78 26.33 -2.11
CA LEU A 197 -1.26 27.43 -2.94
C LEU A 197 -1.86 28.55 -2.09
N LEU A 198 -2.62 28.21 -1.04
CA LEU A 198 -3.09 29.17 -0.04
C LEU A 198 -1.92 29.86 0.67
N GLY A 199 -0.90 29.10 1.09
CA GLY A 199 0.33 29.64 1.70
C GLY A 199 1.05 30.64 0.78
N LEU A 200 1.15 30.33 -0.52
CA LEU A 200 1.73 31.22 -1.52
C LEU A 200 0.90 32.48 -1.75
N VAL A 201 -0.44 32.38 -1.76
CA VAL A 201 -1.33 33.54 -1.84
C VAL A 201 -1.13 34.45 -0.62
N PHE A 202 -1.10 33.90 0.59
CA PHE A 202 -0.85 34.68 1.80
C PHE A 202 0.52 35.36 1.78
N MET A 203 1.58 34.66 1.35
CA MET A 203 2.91 35.28 1.21
C MET A 203 2.92 36.38 0.15
N GLY A 204 2.24 36.20 -0.99
CA GLY A 204 2.09 37.24 -2.02
C GLY A 204 1.40 38.49 -1.51
N PHE A 205 0.34 38.34 -0.69
CA PHE A 205 -0.33 39.47 -0.03
C PHE A 205 0.58 40.18 0.98
N ILE A 206 1.36 39.45 1.77
CA ILE A 206 2.31 40.04 2.73
C ILE A 206 3.45 40.76 2.01
N ALA A 207 4.01 40.19 0.94
CA ALA A 207 5.07 40.79 0.15
C ALA A 207 4.61 42.10 -0.52
N ARG A 208 3.38 42.14 -1.06
CA ARG A 208 2.80 43.36 -1.64
C ARG A 208 2.64 44.49 -0.62
N ARG A 209 2.45 44.18 0.65
CA ARG A 209 2.32 45.18 1.73
C ARG A 209 3.66 45.80 2.14
N ARG A 210 4.80 45.19 1.82
CA ARG A 210 6.14 45.72 2.13
C ARG A 210 6.73 46.64 1.05
N VAL A 211 6.28 46.52 -0.21
CA VAL A 211 6.76 47.37 -1.33
C VAL A 211 5.95 48.67 -1.46
N GLY A 212 4.93 48.86 -0.61
CA GLY A 212 4.07 50.06 -0.58
C GLY A 212 4.35 51.03 0.57
N LEU A 213 5.61 51.15 1.01
CA LEU A 213 6.11 52.23 1.87
C LEU A 213 7.30 52.91 1.19
#